data_AF-A0A7Z2GR86-F1
#
_entry.id   AF-A0A7Z2GR86-F1
#
_cell.length_a   1.000
_cell.length_b   1.000
_cell.length_c   1.000
_cell.angle_alpha   90.00
_cell.angle_beta   90.00
_cell.angle_gamma   90.00
#
_symmetry.space_group_name_H-M   'P 1'
#
loop_
_entity.id
_entity.type
_entity.pdbx_description
1 polymer ?
#
loop_
_entity_poly.entity_id
_entity_poly.type
_entity_poly.pdbx_seq_one_letter_code
_entity_poly.pdbx_strand_id
1 'polypeptide(L)' 'MTKPLKEPTELVVGMTHREMLTIMADNGIFCGHDKFARILQEAQRRALAAQSTNDDKKEAA' A
#
# COMPACT_ATOMS: atom_id res chain seq x y z
N MET A 1 10.43 17.23 -13.12
CA MET A 1 10.19 16.20 -14.14
C MET A 1 10.01 14.85 -13.45
N THR A 2 8.78 14.51 -13.09
CA THR A 2 8.43 13.25 -12.43
C THR A 2 8.33 12.17 -13.50
N LYS A 3 9.23 11.17 -13.45
CA LYS A 3 9.19 10.02 -14.34
C LYS A 3 7.88 9.24 -14.10
N PRO A 4 7.21 8.73 -15.15
CA PRO A 4 6.06 7.84 -14.98
C PRO A 4 6.52 6.54 -14.31
N LEU A 5 5.85 6.17 -13.22
CA LEU A 5 6.11 4.95 -12.46
C LEU A 5 5.90 3.74 -13.38
N LYS A 6 6.90 2.87 -13.44
CA LYS A 6 6.92 1.70 -14.33
C LYS A 6 6.42 0.51 -13.49
N GLU A 7 5.22 0.04 -13.84
CA GLU A 7 4.54 -1.15 -13.30
C GLU A 7 3.73 -0.94 -11.99
N PRO A 8 2.56 -1.59 -11.83
CA PRO A 8 1.61 -1.40 -10.72
C PRO A 8 2.07 -1.97 -9.36
N THR A 9 3.39 -2.05 -9.15
CA THR A 9 4.06 -2.68 -8.00
C THR A 9 4.73 -1.68 -7.05
N GLU A 10 4.71 -0.37 -7.36
CA GLU A 10 5.33 0.68 -6.52
C GLU A 10 4.40 1.28 -5.46
N LEU A 11 3.61 0.45 -4.77
CA LEU A 11 2.75 0.90 -3.66
C LEU A 11 3.07 0.14 -2.37
N VAL A 12 4.29 0.40 -1.90
CA VAL A 12 4.63 0.55 -0.47
C VAL A 12 5.66 1.69 -0.43
N VAL A 13 5.23 2.92 -0.71
CA VAL A 13 6.14 4.05 -0.94
C VAL A 13 6.95 4.33 0.34
N GLY A 14 8.23 3.98 0.32
CA GLY A 14 9.21 4.36 1.35
C GLY A 14 9.39 3.39 2.54
N MET A 15 8.62 2.29 2.64
CA MET A 15 8.84 1.32 3.72
C MET A 15 10.06 0.45 3.42
N THR A 16 11.03 0.46 4.32
CA THR A 16 12.20 -0.41 4.25
C THR A 16 11.84 -1.84 4.66
N HIS A 17 12.63 -2.81 4.19
CA HIS A 17 12.48 -4.21 4.60
C HIS A 17 12.58 -4.36 6.13
N ARG A 18 13.42 -3.56 6.79
CA ARG A 18 13.55 -3.57 8.25
C ARG A 18 12.25 -3.17 8.94
N GLU A 19 11.65 -2.06 8.52
CA GLU A 19 10.38 -1.58 9.08
C GLU A 19 9.26 -2.60 8.86
N MET A 20 9.24 -3.24 7.69
CA MET A 20 8.29 -4.31 7.39
C MET A 20 8.40 -5.47 8.39
N LEU A 21 9.62 -5.95 8.65
CA LEU A 21 9.85 -7.02 9.63
C LEU A 21 9.49 -6.59 11.05
N THR A 22 9.79 -5.34 11.43
CA THR A 22 9.39 -4.78 12.73
C THR A 22 7.87 -4.79 12.89
N ILE A 23 7.12 -4.30 11.90
CA ILE A 23 5.65 -4.30 11.93
C ILE A 23 5.11 -5.73 12.07
N MET A 24 5.70 -6.68 11.32
CA MET A 24 5.29 -8.08 11.39
C MET A 24 5.54 -8.66 12.78
N ALA A 25 6.69 -8.38 13.40
CA ALA A 25 7.01 -8.84 14.75
C ALA A 25 6.10 -8.20 15.80
N ASP A 26 5.91 -6.89 15.74
CA ASP A 26 5.11 -6.12 16.71
C ASP A 26 3.63 -6.53 16.72
N ASN A 27 3.11 -6.97 15.57
CA ASN A 27 1.72 -7.40 15.42
C ASN A 27 1.55 -8.93 15.46
N GLY A 28 2.61 -9.70 15.73
CA GLY A 28 2.53 -11.17 15.75
C GLY A 28 2.12 -11.79 14.41
N ILE A 29 2.55 -11.19 13.29
CA ILE A 29 2.24 -11.64 11.93
C ILE A 29 3.28 -12.67 11.48
N PHE A 30 2.87 -13.94 11.46
CA PHE A 30 3.73 -15.05 11.05
C PHE A 30 3.46 -15.44 9.59
N CYS A 31 4.11 -14.73 8.64
CA CYS A 31 4.15 -15.13 7.23
C CYS A 31 5.46 -14.71 6.56
N GLY A 32 5.72 -15.19 5.35
CA GLY A 32 6.87 -14.73 4.56
C GLY A 32 6.76 -13.25 4.20
N HIS A 33 7.89 -12.53 4.18
CA HIS A 33 7.95 -11.09 3.87
C HIS A 33 7.32 -10.75 2.51
N ASP A 34 7.50 -11.60 1.49
CA ASP A 34 6.88 -11.40 0.18
C ASP A 34 5.35 -11.47 0.24
N LYS A 35 4.81 -12.39 1.05
CA LYS A 35 3.36 -12.52 1.24
C LYS A 35 2.81 -11.28 1.93
N PHE A 36 3.52 -10.78 2.93
CA PHE A 36 3.13 -9.57 3.64
C PHE A 36 3.15 -8.33 2.72
N ALA A 37 4.22 -8.17 1.93
CA ALA A 37 4.34 -7.08 0.95
C ALA A 37 3.19 -7.09 -0.07
N ARG A 38 2.81 -8.25 -0.59
CA ARG A 38 1.66 -8.38 -1.52
C ARG A 38 0.34 -7.96 -0.88
N ILE A 39 0.10 -8.33 0.37
CA ILE A 39 -1.11 -7.95 1.11
C ILE A 39 -1.16 -6.42 1.30
N LEU A 40 -0.03 -5.81 1.68
CA LEU A 40 0.07 -4.36 1.84
C LEU A 40 -0.20 -3.61 0.53
N GLN A 41 0.42 -4.05 -0.57
CA GLN A 41 0.20 -3.46 -1.90
C GLN A 41 -1.27 -3.55 -2.33
N GLU A 42 -1.93 -4.68 -2.06
CA GLU A 42 -3.34 -4.85 -2.39
C GLU A 42 -4.25 -3.97 -1.52
N ALA A 43 -3.96 -3.87 -0.22
CA ALA A 43 -4.67 -2.97 0.69
C ALA A 43 -4.52 -1.50 0.23
N GLN A 44 -3.31 -1.08 -0.15
CA GLN A 44 -3.06 0.27 -0.66
C GLN A 44 -3.80 0.52 -1.97
N ARG A 45 -3.82 -0.43 -2.91
CA ARG A 45 -4.57 -0.33 -4.16
C ARG A 45 -6.07 -0.13 -3.91
N ARG A 46 -6.65 -0.89 -2.97
CA ARG A 46 -8.07 -0.76 -2.59
C ARG A 46 -8.36 0.59 -1.93
N ALA A 47 -7.49 1.05 -1.02
CA ALA A 47 -7.63 2.34 -0.37
C ALA A 47 -7.60 3.50 -1.38
N LEU A 48 -6.68 3.46 -2.35
CA LEU A 48 -6.60 4.47 -3.40
C LEU A 48 -7.84 4.46 -4.32
N ALA A 49 -8.32 3.28 -4.73
CA ALA A 49 -9.54 3.19 -5.53
C ALA A 49 -10.77 3.74 -4.79
N ALA A 50 -10.86 3.48 -3.48
CA ALA A 50 -11.92 4.03 -2.65
C ALA A 50 -11.81 5.55 -2.46
N GLN A 51 -10.59 6.09 -2.38
CA GLN A 51 -10.36 7.55 -2.33
C GLN A 51 -10.79 8.23 -3.63
N SER A 52 -10.43 7.67 -4.79
CA SER A 52 -10.89 8.20 -6.09
C SER A 52 -12.41 8.22 -6.22
N THR A 53 -13.13 7.32 -5.55
CA THR A 53 -14.61 7.29 -5.58
C THR A 53 -15.24 8.23 -4.55
N ASN A 54 -14.53 8.57 -3.48
CA ASN A 54 -15.03 9.47 -2.42
C ASN A 54 -14.83 10.96 -2.74
N ASP A 55 -13.91 11.32 -3.64
CA ASP A 55 -13.73 12.70 -4.10
C ASP A 55 -14.94 13.16 -4.93
N ASP A 56 -15.47 12.30 -5.83
CA ASP A 56 -16.70 12.56 -6.59
C ASP A 56 -17.96 12.77 -5.72
N LYS A 57 -17.98 12.21 -4.49
CA LYS A 57 -19.13 12.34 -3.58
C LYS A 57 -19.06 13.57 -2.68
N LYS A 58 -17.89 14.22 -2.56
CA LYS A 58 -17.72 15.46 -1.80
C LYS A 58 -17.97 16.71 -2.64
N GLU A 59 -17.95 16.63 -3.97
CA GLU A 59 -18.25 17.77 -4.86
C GLU A 59 -19.75 17.93 -5.18
N ALA A 60 -20.60 16.99 -4.75
CA ALA A 60 -22.03 16.99 -5.02
C ALA A 60 -22.92 17.17 -3.77
N ALA A 61 -22.35 17.61 -2.64
CA ALA A 61 -23.07 17.83 -1.38
C ALA A 61 -23.03 19.30 -0.93
#